data_AF-A0A8H7M058-F1
#
_entry.id   AF-A0A8H7M058-F1
#
_cell.length_a   1.000
_cell.length_b   1.000
_cell.length_c   1.000
_cell.angle_alpha   90.00
_cell.angle_beta   90.00
_cell.angle_gamma   90.00
#
_symmetry.space_group_name_H-M   'P 1'
#
loop_
_entity.id
_entity.type
_entity.pdbx_description
1 polymer ?
#
loop_
_entity_poly.entity_id
_entity_poly.type
_entity_poly.pdbx_seq_one_letter_code
_entity_poly.pdbx_strand_id
1 'polypeptide(L)'
;MEENPVMNPSNVPANVPEADLVADTLAREWKEAESALRLTKERMTRTTGTVPEYSIGKRVWLDGKNIELRTNSNKLDPKRLGPFKVTEKISSHAYHLELPETLKIHNVFYVGLLSKAHESPSQPFPSRPPPETIEGKKNMKWNKSLTQASTGKMVLSDQMEGLRSRRQFMGTGRAIRTQPGRDQTLHQARLKKARDSAKSL
;
A
#
# COMPACT_ATOMS: atom_id res chain seq x y z
N MET A 1 -26.63 -8.10 -2.37
CA MET A 1 -26.85 -7.84 -0.93
C MET A 1 -25.97 -8.84 -0.22
N GLU A 2 -24.91 -8.37 0.42
CA GLU A 2 -23.91 -9.22 1.06
C GLU A 2 -24.46 -9.58 2.45
N GLU A 3 -25.14 -10.72 2.54
CA GLU A 3 -25.57 -11.25 3.83
C GLU A 3 -24.33 -11.76 4.57
N ASN A 4 -23.93 -11.04 5.61
CA ASN A 4 -22.93 -11.53 6.55
C ASN A 4 -23.46 -12.82 7.19
N PRO A 5 -22.63 -13.86 7.35
CA PRO A 5 -23.07 -15.09 8.01
C PRO A 5 -23.48 -14.77 9.44
N VAL A 6 -24.78 -14.93 9.73
CA VAL A 6 -25.34 -14.77 11.07
C VAL A 6 -24.97 -16.03 11.86
N MET A 7 -23.82 -16.01 12.52
CA MET A 7 -23.50 -17.00 13.55
C MET A 7 -24.06 -16.51 14.88
N ASN A 8 -25.36 -16.70 15.07
CA ASN A 8 -25.96 -16.56 16.39
C ASN A 8 -25.65 -17.85 17.17
N PRO A 9 -24.84 -17.82 18.25
CA PRO A 9 -24.77 -18.96 19.15
C PRO A 9 -26.18 -19.23 19.69
N SER A 10 -26.57 -20.51 19.69
CA SER A 10 -27.90 -20.93 20.15
C SER A 10 -28.11 -20.50 21.60
N ASN A 11 -29.18 -19.77 21.90
CA ASN A 11 -29.54 -19.33 23.26
C ASN A 11 -30.30 -20.42 24.04
N VAL A 12 -30.17 -21.69 23.62
CA VAL A 12 -30.82 -22.81 24.30
C VAL A 12 -29.88 -23.29 25.40
N PRO A 13 -30.29 -23.25 26.68
CA PRO A 13 -29.46 -23.73 27.77
C PRO A 13 -29.20 -25.22 27.59
N ALA A 14 -27.92 -25.60 27.57
CA ALA A 14 -27.52 -26.99 27.51
C ALA A 14 -27.66 -27.61 28.90
N ASN A 15 -27.95 -28.92 28.97
CA ASN A 15 -27.95 -29.65 30.26
C ASN A 15 -26.51 -29.89 30.80
N VAL A 16 -25.51 -29.22 30.21
CA VAL A 16 -24.08 -29.37 30.51
C VAL A 16 -23.53 -27.97 30.80
N PRO A 17 -23.12 -27.68 32.05
CA PRO A 17 -22.73 -26.32 32.45
C PRO A 17 -21.50 -25.80 31.70
N GLU A 18 -20.60 -26.69 31.27
CA GLU A 18 -19.43 -26.32 30.48
C GLU A 18 -19.80 -25.81 29.08
N ALA A 19 -20.87 -26.34 28.48
CA ALA A 19 -21.35 -25.89 27.17
C ALA A 19 -21.99 -24.50 27.26
N ASP A 20 -22.71 -24.19 28.33
CA ASP A 20 -23.28 -22.86 28.59
C ASP A 20 -22.19 -21.81 28.76
N LEU A 21 -21.12 -22.14 29.52
CA LEU A 21 -19.97 -21.23 29.68
C LEU A 21 -19.30 -20.91 28.34
N VAL A 22 -19.11 -21.92 27.47
CA VAL A 22 -18.52 -21.71 26.15
C VAL A 22 -19.45 -20.85 25.28
N ALA A 23 -20.77 -21.08 25.32
CA ALA A 23 -21.74 -20.27 24.60
C ALA A 23 -21.73 -18.80 25.05
N ASP A 24 -21.65 -18.55 26.35
CA ASP A 24 -21.54 -17.19 26.92
C ASP A 24 -20.24 -16.50 26.49
N THR A 25 -19.11 -17.22 26.51
CA THR A 25 -17.83 -16.66 26.06
C THR A 25 -17.88 -16.28 24.59
N LEU A 26 -18.45 -17.15 23.75
CA LEU A 26 -18.59 -16.92 22.32
C LEU A 26 -19.50 -15.71 22.08
N ALA A 27 -20.65 -15.64 22.74
CA ALA A 27 -21.57 -14.51 22.62
C ALA A 27 -20.90 -13.17 22.98
N ARG A 28 -20.05 -13.15 24.02
CA ARG A 28 -19.28 -11.96 24.38
C ARG A 28 -18.26 -11.57 23.31
N GLU A 29 -17.50 -12.53 22.79
CA GLU A 29 -16.50 -12.30 21.74
C GLU A 29 -17.15 -11.81 20.43
N TRP A 30 -18.30 -12.39 20.05
CA TRP A 30 -19.08 -11.95 18.89
C TRP A 30 -19.54 -10.50 19.04
N LYS A 31 -20.08 -10.14 20.21
CA LYS A 31 -20.52 -8.78 20.50
C LYS A 31 -19.35 -7.78 20.42
N GLU A 32 -18.17 -8.18 20.88
CA GLU A 32 -16.96 -7.37 20.75
C GLU A 32 -16.58 -7.17 19.27
N ALA A 33 -16.53 -8.25 18.50
CA ALA A 33 -16.23 -8.22 17.06
C ALA A 33 -17.23 -7.36 16.27
N GLU A 34 -18.53 -7.52 16.51
CA GLU A 34 -19.58 -6.70 15.90
C GLU A 34 -19.39 -5.22 16.22
N SER A 35 -19.11 -4.90 17.48
CA SER A 35 -18.88 -3.51 17.89
C SER A 35 -17.66 -2.90 17.20
N ALA A 36 -16.58 -3.68 17.03
CA ALA A 36 -15.37 -3.25 16.34
C ALA A 36 -15.62 -3.05 14.83
N LEU A 37 -16.36 -3.96 14.19
CA LEU A 37 -16.78 -3.82 12.79
C LEU A 37 -17.66 -2.58 12.60
N ARG A 38 -18.61 -2.34 13.50
CA ARG A 38 -19.47 -1.16 13.49
C ARG A 38 -18.66 0.13 13.59
N LEU A 39 -17.76 0.23 14.56
CA LEU A 39 -16.90 1.39 14.75
C LEU A 39 -15.99 1.63 13.53
N THR A 40 -15.47 0.56 12.93
CA THR A 40 -14.65 0.63 11.71
C THR A 40 -15.47 1.15 10.53
N LYS A 41 -16.67 0.62 10.33
CA LYS A 41 -17.61 1.08 9.28
C LYS A 41 -17.94 2.55 9.46
N GLU A 42 -18.27 2.97 10.67
CA GLU A 42 -18.60 4.36 10.98
C GLU A 42 -17.42 5.31 10.72
N ARG A 43 -16.20 4.91 11.08
CA ARG A 43 -14.97 5.68 10.78
C ARG A 43 -14.74 5.81 9.28
N MET A 44 -14.97 4.74 8.51
CA MET A 44 -14.82 4.75 7.04
C MET A 44 -15.88 5.63 6.37
N THR A 45 -17.13 5.59 6.83
CA THR A 45 -18.20 6.45 6.27
C THR A 45 -18.03 7.92 6.66
N ARG A 46 -17.36 8.22 7.78
CA ARG A 46 -17.03 9.61 8.15
C ARG A 46 -15.93 10.20 7.25
N THR A 47 -15.07 9.38 6.65
CA THR A 47 -14.01 9.84 5.73
C THR A 47 -14.44 9.86 4.27
N THR A 48 -15.58 9.25 3.91
CA THR A 48 -16.20 9.42 2.59
C THR A 48 -16.83 10.80 2.48
N GLY A 49 -15.99 11.82 2.27
CA GLY A 49 -16.43 13.18 1.97
C GLY A 49 -17.19 13.27 0.63
N THR A 50 -17.82 14.41 0.39
CA THR A 50 -18.45 14.74 -0.90
C THR A 50 -17.46 14.54 -2.04
N VAL A 51 -17.84 13.72 -3.01
CA VAL A 51 -17.04 13.40 -4.18
C VAL A 51 -16.91 14.66 -5.05
N PRO A 52 -15.69 15.12 -5.39
CA PRO A 52 -15.52 16.26 -6.28
C PRO A 52 -16.10 15.98 -7.66
N GLU A 53 -16.96 16.88 -8.14
CA GLU A 53 -17.52 16.81 -9.48
C GLU A 53 -16.72 17.66 -10.47
N TYR A 54 -16.54 17.12 -11.67
CA TYR A 54 -15.82 17.74 -12.78
C TYR A 54 -16.74 17.83 -13.99
N SER A 55 -16.79 19.02 -14.62
CA SER A 55 -17.59 19.21 -15.82
C SER A 55 -16.84 18.74 -17.07
N ILE A 56 -17.56 18.09 -17.98
CA ILE A 56 -17.04 17.69 -19.29
C ILE A 56 -16.53 18.94 -20.03
N GLY A 57 -15.40 18.80 -20.71
CA GLY A 57 -14.75 19.86 -21.47
C GLY A 57 -13.87 20.80 -20.64
N LYS A 58 -13.90 20.71 -19.30
CA LYS A 58 -12.98 21.47 -18.44
C LYS A 58 -11.62 20.77 -18.35
N ARG A 59 -10.60 21.57 -18.05
CA ARG A 59 -9.23 21.11 -17.84
C ARG A 59 -9.02 20.71 -16.37
N VAL A 60 -8.36 19.59 -16.16
CA VAL A 60 -8.01 19.05 -14.84
C VAL A 60 -6.56 18.61 -14.82
N TRP A 61 -5.92 18.78 -13.67
CA TRP A 61 -4.59 18.20 -13.42
C TRP A 61 -4.74 16.76 -12.97
N LEU A 62 -3.82 15.91 -13.43
CA LEU A 62 -3.74 14.51 -13.04
C LEU A 62 -2.57 14.32 -12.06
N ASP A 63 -2.80 13.64 -10.93
CA ASP A 63 -1.76 13.30 -9.97
C ASP A 63 -0.84 12.20 -10.53
N GLY A 64 0.46 12.48 -10.58
CA GLY A 64 1.48 11.62 -11.18
C GLY A 64 2.00 10.50 -10.26
N LYS A 65 1.54 10.42 -9.00
CA LYS A 65 2.06 9.46 -8.00
C LYS A 65 2.15 8.00 -8.46
N ASN A 66 1.22 7.57 -9.32
CA ASN A 66 1.11 6.19 -9.80
C ASN A 66 1.52 6.03 -11.28
N ILE A 67 2.17 7.03 -11.87
CA ILE A 67 2.53 7.06 -13.29
C ILE A 67 4.04 7.07 -13.41
N GLU A 68 4.59 5.98 -13.96
CA GLU A 68 6.02 5.85 -14.25
C GLU A 68 6.36 6.67 -15.50
N LEU A 69 7.00 7.82 -15.33
CA LEU A 69 7.46 8.66 -16.45
C LEU A 69 8.84 8.23 -16.92
N ARG A 70 9.20 8.62 -18.16
CA ARG A 70 10.52 8.38 -18.76
C ARG A 70 11.68 9.17 -18.15
N THR A 71 11.44 9.82 -17.03
CA THR A 71 12.44 10.63 -16.32
C THR A 71 13.37 9.74 -15.49
N ASN A 72 14.61 10.17 -15.31
CA ASN A 72 15.64 9.39 -14.61
C ASN A 72 15.39 9.20 -13.09
N SER A 73 14.43 9.90 -12.48
CA SER A 73 14.12 9.74 -11.06
C SER A 73 12.72 10.21 -10.67
N ASN A 74 11.99 9.40 -9.89
CA ASN A 74 10.67 9.71 -9.32
C ASN A 74 10.66 11.00 -8.46
N LYS A 75 11.80 11.43 -7.93
CA LYS A 75 11.91 12.65 -7.10
C LYS A 75 11.86 13.94 -7.93
N LEU A 76 12.25 13.86 -9.20
CA LEU A 76 12.23 14.98 -10.14
C LEU A 76 11.00 14.97 -11.05
N ASP A 77 10.14 13.97 -10.90
CA ASP A 77 8.90 13.89 -11.67
C ASP A 77 7.91 14.97 -11.23
N PRO A 78 7.17 15.57 -12.19
CA PRO A 78 6.09 16.49 -11.86
C PRO A 78 5.03 15.76 -11.03
N LYS A 79 4.75 16.26 -9.82
CA LYS A 79 3.68 15.74 -8.97
C LYS A 79 2.31 15.80 -9.65
N ARG A 80 2.09 16.81 -10.50
CA ARG A 80 0.86 16.99 -11.27
C ARG A 80 1.23 17.03 -12.75
N LEU A 81 0.67 16.09 -13.49
CA LEU A 81 0.73 16.04 -14.94
C LEU A 81 -0.35 16.96 -15.50
N GLY A 82 -0.07 17.48 -16.69
CA GLY A 82 -0.67 18.66 -17.30
C GLY A 82 -2.18 18.83 -17.16
N PRO A 83 -2.69 20.02 -17.53
CA PRO A 83 -4.12 20.24 -17.61
C PRO A 83 -4.70 19.43 -18.79
N PHE A 84 -5.23 18.25 -18.52
CA PHE A 84 -5.92 17.41 -19.50
C PHE A 84 -7.40 17.74 -19.54
N LYS A 85 -8.02 17.61 -20.72
CA LYS A 85 -9.45 17.88 -20.90
C LYS A 85 -10.25 16.66 -20.45
N VAL A 86 -11.31 16.88 -19.69
CA VAL A 86 -12.30 15.82 -19.37
C VAL A 86 -13.17 15.59 -20.61
N THR A 87 -13.19 14.38 -21.14
CA THR A 87 -14.00 14.03 -22.32
C THR A 87 -15.36 13.47 -21.92
N GLU A 88 -15.41 12.65 -20.88
CA GLU A 88 -16.64 11.96 -20.45
C GLU A 88 -16.63 11.64 -18.96
N LYS A 89 -17.81 11.60 -18.35
CA LYS A 89 -18.04 11.10 -16.99
C LYS A 89 -18.57 9.67 -17.06
N ILE A 90 -17.75 8.70 -16.70
CA ILE A 90 -18.08 7.26 -16.76
C ILE A 90 -18.93 6.89 -15.55
N SER A 91 -18.58 7.41 -14.37
CA SER A 91 -19.30 7.16 -13.13
C SER A 91 -19.18 8.36 -12.18
N SER A 92 -19.82 8.26 -11.01
CA SER A 92 -19.66 9.27 -9.94
C SER A 92 -18.21 9.48 -9.53
N HIS A 93 -17.34 8.48 -9.72
CA HIS A 93 -15.96 8.49 -9.26
C HIS A 93 -14.91 8.33 -10.36
N ALA A 94 -15.31 8.16 -11.63
CA ALA A 94 -14.39 7.90 -12.73
C ALA A 94 -14.70 8.77 -13.95
N TYR A 95 -13.65 9.36 -14.52
CA TYR A 95 -13.73 10.25 -15.68
C TYR A 95 -12.71 9.84 -16.75
N HIS A 96 -13.10 10.00 -18.01
CA HIS A 96 -12.18 9.92 -19.14
C HIS A 96 -11.46 11.26 -19.35
N LEU A 97 -10.16 11.19 -19.60
CA LEU A 97 -9.32 12.32 -19.96
C LEU A 97 -8.78 12.20 -21.38
N GLU A 98 -8.64 13.33 -22.05
CA GLU A 98 -7.89 13.45 -23.30
C GLU A 98 -6.39 13.47 -22.98
N LEU A 99 -5.75 12.31 -23.14
CA LEU A 99 -4.31 12.14 -22.94
C LEU A 99 -3.56 12.23 -24.27
N PRO A 100 -2.32 12.76 -24.27
CA PRO A 100 -1.46 12.70 -25.43
C PRO A 100 -1.00 11.26 -25.70
N GLU A 101 -0.77 10.92 -26.97
CA GLU A 101 -0.34 9.58 -27.39
C GLU A 101 0.99 9.13 -26.77
N THR A 102 1.80 10.08 -26.31
CA THR A 102 3.06 9.85 -25.58
C THR A 102 2.86 9.21 -24.21
N LEU A 103 1.68 9.41 -23.61
CA LEU A 103 1.27 8.83 -22.32
C LEU A 103 0.50 7.53 -22.60
N LYS A 104 1.24 6.43 -22.68
CA LYS A 104 0.70 5.07 -22.87
C LYS A 104 0.08 4.51 -21.58
N ILE A 105 -0.87 5.24 -21.00
CA ILE A 105 -1.61 4.86 -19.80
C ILE A 105 -3.11 4.83 -20.08
N HIS A 106 -3.87 4.11 -19.25
CA HIS A 106 -5.33 4.13 -19.35
C HIS A 106 -5.85 5.55 -19.15
N ASN A 107 -6.79 5.96 -20.00
CA ASN A 107 -7.36 7.30 -20.01
C ASN A 107 -8.52 7.49 -19.01
N VAL A 108 -8.79 6.50 -18.15
CA VAL A 108 -9.82 6.53 -17.11
C VAL A 108 -9.19 6.73 -15.74
N PHE A 109 -9.62 7.76 -15.03
CA PHE A 109 -9.05 8.10 -13.72
C PHE A 109 -10.10 8.28 -12.63
N TYR A 110 -9.73 7.86 -11.43
CA TYR A 110 -10.48 8.10 -10.21
C TYR A 110 -10.44 9.59 -9.82
N VAL A 111 -11.57 10.13 -9.38
CA VAL A 111 -11.75 11.53 -8.92
C VAL A 111 -10.71 12.05 -7.93
N GLY A 112 -10.18 11.18 -7.06
CA GLY A 112 -9.15 11.55 -6.08
C GLY A 112 -7.76 11.78 -6.69
N LEU A 113 -7.54 11.34 -7.94
CA LEU A 113 -6.32 11.63 -8.71
C LEU A 113 -6.49 12.89 -9.57
N LEU A 114 -7.68 13.47 -9.62
CA LEU A 114 -7.97 14.66 -10.40
C LEU A 114 -7.98 15.89 -9.49
N SER A 115 -7.66 17.04 -10.08
CA SER A 115 -7.77 18.31 -9.38
C SER A 115 -8.09 19.42 -10.37
N LYS A 116 -9.00 20.33 -9.99
CA LYS A 116 -9.44 21.42 -10.87
C LYS A 116 -8.26 22.25 -11.35
N ALA A 117 -8.21 22.52 -12.65
CA ALA A 117 -7.25 23.46 -13.24
C ALA A 117 -7.97 24.80 -13.43
N HIS A 118 -7.44 25.86 -12.82
CA HIS A 118 -7.92 27.22 -13.02
C HIS A 118 -6.98 27.93 -13.98
N GLU A 119 -7.53 28.44 -15.09
CA GLU A 119 -6.81 29.28 -16.03
C GLU A 119 -7.28 30.71 -15.81
N SER A 120 -6.39 31.59 -15.37
CA SER A 120 -6.64 33.02 -15.37
C SER A 120 -6.04 33.64 -16.63
N PRO A 121 -6.68 34.64 -17.25
CA PRO A 121 -6.11 35.32 -18.42
C PRO A 121 -4.75 35.97 -18.11
N SER A 122 -4.47 36.27 -16.84
CA SER A 122 -3.17 36.76 -16.36
C SER A 122 -2.11 35.67 -16.19
N GLN A 123 -2.51 34.40 -16.15
CA GLN A 123 -1.62 33.28 -15.83
C GLN A 123 -2.02 32.03 -16.66
N PRO A 124 -1.76 32.05 -17.98
CA PRO A 124 -2.00 30.91 -18.84
C PRO A 124 -1.11 29.73 -18.44
N PHE A 125 -1.54 28.50 -18.78
CA PHE A 125 -0.74 27.32 -18.50
C PHE A 125 0.60 27.39 -19.24
N PRO A 126 1.73 27.15 -18.55
CA PRO A 126 3.02 27.11 -19.22
C PRO A 126 3.03 25.99 -20.26
N SER A 127 3.48 26.28 -21.48
CA SER A 127 3.64 25.27 -22.53
C SER A 127 4.76 24.30 -22.11
N ARG A 128 4.36 23.18 -21.50
CA ARG A 128 5.28 22.08 -21.14
C ARG A 128 5.17 20.99 -22.21
N PRO A 129 6.30 20.39 -22.65
CA PRO A 129 6.24 19.22 -23.52
C PRO A 129 5.41 18.10 -22.85
N PRO A 130 4.63 17.31 -23.64
CA PRO A 130 3.85 16.21 -23.13
C PRO A 130 4.72 15.23 -22.32
N PRO A 131 4.23 14.69 -21.19
CA PRO A 131 4.94 13.63 -20.48
C PRO A 131 5.04 12.39 -21.37
N GLU A 132 6.16 11.67 -21.29
CA GLU A 132 6.38 10.39 -21.98
C GLU A 132 6.48 9.26 -20.93
N THR A 133 5.79 8.15 -21.15
CA THR A 133 5.89 6.93 -20.29
C THR A 133 7.04 6.03 -20.79
N ILE A 134 7.73 5.33 -19.88
CA ILE A 134 8.71 4.29 -20.28
C ILE A 134 7.96 3.11 -20.85
N GLU A 135 8.19 2.78 -22.12
CA GLU A 135 7.65 1.57 -22.72
C GLU A 135 8.40 0.34 -22.18
N GLY A 136 7.66 -0.57 -21.55
CA GLY A 136 8.15 -1.88 -21.12
C GLY A 136 8.66 -1.92 -19.68
N LYS A 137 7.79 -2.34 -18.76
CA LYS A 137 8.20 -2.94 -17.49
C LYS A 137 9.02 -4.19 -17.79
N LYS A 138 10.35 -4.08 -17.74
CA LYS A 138 11.21 -5.25 -17.56
C LYS A 138 10.91 -5.77 -16.17
N ASN A 139 10.17 -6.86 -16.09
CA ASN A 139 9.97 -7.64 -14.88
C ASN A 139 11.32 -7.91 -14.19
N MET A 140 11.60 -7.20 -13.10
CA MET A 140 12.77 -7.46 -12.27
C MET A 140 12.60 -8.85 -11.64
N LYS A 141 13.31 -9.83 -12.18
CA LYS A 141 13.38 -11.19 -11.65
C LYS A 141 14.47 -11.25 -10.58
N TRP A 142 14.07 -11.63 -9.37
CA TRP A 142 14.97 -11.94 -8.28
C TRP A 142 15.27 -13.43 -8.31
N ASN A 143 16.55 -13.80 -8.30
CA ASN A 143 16.92 -15.18 -8.01
C ASN A 143 17.33 -15.28 -6.53
N LYS A 144 16.75 -16.27 -5.85
CA LYS A 144 17.12 -16.60 -4.47
C LYS A 144 18.03 -17.80 -4.52
N SER A 145 19.23 -17.66 -3.97
CA SER A 145 20.18 -18.77 -3.87
C SER A 145 20.66 -18.90 -2.43
N LEU A 146 20.78 -20.12 -1.92
CA LEU A 146 21.45 -20.34 -0.63
C LEU A 146 22.94 -20.49 -0.89
N THR A 147 23.74 -19.66 -0.22
CA THR A 147 25.19 -19.69 -0.27
C THR A 147 25.74 -19.98 1.12
N GLN A 148 26.77 -20.81 1.23
CA GLN A 148 27.39 -21.13 2.52
C GLN A 148 28.38 -20.02 2.89
N ALA A 149 28.19 -19.40 4.06
CA ALA A 149 29.16 -18.46 4.62
C ALA A 149 30.40 -19.21 5.13
N SER A 150 31.55 -18.53 5.24
CA SER A 150 32.80 -19.15 5.71
C SER A 150 32.74 -19.71 7.15
N THR A 151 31.71 -19.33 7.90
CA THR A 151 31.37 -19.85 9.23
C THR A 151 30.46 -21.10 9.20
N GLY A 152 30.23 -21.69 8.03
CA GLY A 152 29.45 -22.93 7.84
C GLY A 152 27.92 -22.74 7.83
N LYS A 153 27.41 -21.52 8.05
CA LYS A 153 25.97 -21.22 8.01
C LYS A 153 25.50 -21.00 6.58
N MET A 154 24.35 -21.57 6.22
CA MET A 154 23.68 -21.23 4.96
C MET A 154 23.02 -19.85 5.07
N VAL A 155 23.28 -18.98 4.11
CA VAL A 155 22.72 -17.63 4.02
C VAL A 155 21.94 -17.52 2.72
N LEU A 156 20.71 -17.03 2.81
CA LEU A 156 19.88 -16.74 1.65
C LEU A 156 20.39 -15.44 1.01
N SER A 157 20.86 -15.56 -0.23
CA SER A 157 21.37 -14.46 -1.05
C SER A 157 20.37 -14.18 -2.17
N ASP A 158 19.80 -12.99 -2.16
CA ASP A 158 18.94 -12.49 -3.23
C ASP A 158 19.81 -11.72 -4.23
N GLN A 159 19.92 -12.20 -5.46
CA GLN A 159 20.67 -11.54 -6.53
C GLN A 159 19.72 -11.11 -7.66
N MET A 160 20.08 -10.01 -8.31
CA MET A 160 19.31 -9.44 -9.40
C MET A 160 19.89 -9.90 -10.74
N GLU A 161 19.05 -10.44 -11.62
CA GLU A 161 19.49 -10.97 -12.91
C GLU A 161 19.87 -9.82 -13.87
N GLY A 162 21.11 -9.79 -14.35
CA GLY A 162 21.56 -8.85 -15.40
C GLY A 162 22.62 -7.81 -15.00
N LEU A 163 22.92 -7.63 -13.72
CA LEU A 163 24.09 -6.84 -13.29
C LEU A 163 25.30 -7.76 -13.10
N ARG A 164 26.09 -7.95 -14.18
CA ARG A 164 27.43 -8.55 -14.03
C ARG A 164 28.35 -7.55 -13.33
N SER A 165 28.79 -7.95 -12.13
CA SER A 165 30.03 -7.56 -11.46
C SER A 165 30.18 -6.06 -11.13
N ARG A 166 29.79 -5.69 -9.89
CA ARG A 166 30.28 -4.44 -9.29
C ARG A 166 31.72 -4.64 -8.85
N ARG A 167 32.61 -4.23 -9.75
CA ARG A 167 34.04 -4.02 -9.55
C ARG A 167 34.31 -3.25 -8.25
N GLN A 168 35.40 -3.65 -7.62
CA GLN A 168 36.02 -3.15 -6.39
C GLN A 168 35.98 -1.62 -6.28
N PHE A 169 35.49 -1.12 -5.14
CA PHE A 169 35.73 0.26 -4.72
C PHE A 169 36.79 0.21 -3.61
N MET A 170 38.04 0.48 -3.97
CA MET A 170 39.10 0.83 -3.03
C MET A 170 38.85 2.27 -2.60
N GLY A 171 38.55 2.47 -1.31
CA GLY A 171 38.35 3.79 -0.73
C GLY A 171 38.32 3.69 0.78
N THR A 172 39.46 3.95 1.41
CA THR A 172 39.60 4.13 2.85
C THR A 172 38.73 5.29 3.30
N GLY A 173 37.66 5.00 4.04
CA GLY A 173 36.68 6.00 4.49
C GLY A 173 35.95 5.57 5.75
N ARG A 174 36.56 5.91 6.89
CA ARG A 174 36.04 6.01 8.28
C ARG A 174 34.82 5.15 8.64
N ALA A 175 35.08 4.19 9.53
CA ALA A 175 34.09 3.40 10.24
C ALA A 175 33.10 4.28 11.05
N ILE A 176 31.83 4.26 10.67
CA ILE A 176 30.74 4.66 11.56
C ILE A 176 30.48 3.46 12.47
N ARG A 177 30.98 3.57 13.71
CA ARG A 177 30.73 2.62 14.79
C ARG A 177 29.28 2.77 15.23
N THR A 178 28.38 1.96 14.68
CA THR A 178 27.02 1.83 15.20
C THR A 178 27.07 0.87 16.40
N GLN A 179 26.83 1.36 17.61
CA GLN A 179 26.70 0.51 18.79
C GLN A 179 25.37 -0.25 18.72
N PRO A 180 25.36 -1.59 18.84
CA PRO A 180 24.13 -2.33 19.05
C PRO A 180 23.79 -2.28 20.55
N GLY A 181 22.67 -1.66 20.91
CA GLY A 181 22.24 -1.58 22.29
C GLY A 181 20.75 -1.31 22.43
N ARG A 182 20.05 -2.30 23.00
CA ARG A 182 18.70 -2.24 23.61
C ARG A 182 17.51 -2.36 22.66
N ASP A 183 17.28 -3.58 22.15
CA ASP A 183 15.89 -4.08 22.01
C ASP A 183 15.74 -5.61 21.88
N GLN A 184 16.75 -6.39 22.28
CA GLN A 184 16.66 -7.86 22.30
C GLN A 184 16.19 -8.46 23.64
N THR A 185 15.99 -7.62 24.66
CA THR A 185 15.74 -8.08 26.04
C THR A 185 14.29 -8.47 26.31
N LEU A 186 13.31 -8.01 25.52
CA LEU A 186 11.89 -8.34 25.77
C LEU A 186 11.42 -9.64 25.09
N HIS A 187 12.03 -10.03 23.97
CA HIS A 187 11.64 -11.26 23.26
C HIS A 187 12.22 -12.53 23.91
N GLN A 188 13.47 -12.44 24.42
CA GLN A 188 14.16 -13.54 25.11
C GLN A 188 13.52 -13.87 26.47
N ALA A 189 13.04 -12.85 27.21
CA ALA A 189 12.39 -13.04 28.51
C ALA A 189 11.04 -13.78 28.40
N ARG A 190 10.31 -13.59 27.29
CA ARG A 190 9.03 -14.26 27.03
C ARG A 190 9.18 -15.75 26.70
N LEU A 191 10.27 -16.11 26.02
CA LEU A 191 10.57 -17.50 25.65
C LEU A 191 11.11 -18.32 26.83
N LYS A 192 11.83 -17.70 27.78
CA LYS A 192 12.35 -18.42 28.95
C LYS A 192 11.24 -18.79 29.94
N LYS A 193 10.27 -17.88 30.17
CA LYS A 193 9.13 -18.12 31.07
C LYS A 193 8.22 -19.25 30.58
N ALA A 194 8.05 -19.41 29.27
CA ALA A 194 7.27 -20.51 28.70
C ALA A 194 7.96 -21.88 28.84
N ARG A 195 9.30 -21.92 28.83
CA ARG A 195 10.06 -23.17 28.92
C ARG A 195 10.16 -23.72 30.35
N ASP A 196 10.18 -22.82 31.35
CA ASP A 196 10.29 -23.22 32.75
C ASP A 196 8.93 -23.69 33.33
N SER A 197 7.79 -23.19 32.80
CA SER A 197 6.45 -23.65 33.20
C SER A 197 6.07 -25.04 32.67
N ALA A 198 6.75 -25.54 31.64
CA ALA A 198 6.49 -26.87 31.06
C ALA A 198 7.28 -28.01 31.72
N LYS A 199 8.09 -27.72 32.75
CA LYS A 199 8.92 -28.70 33.48
C LYS A 199 8.47 -28.96 34.93
N SER A 200 7.32 -28.41 35.34
CA SER A 200 6.78 -28.54 36.70
C SER A 200 5.39 -29.21 36.75
N LEU A 201 5.11 -30.09 35.78
CA LEU A 201 4.11 -31.17 35.87
C LEU A 201 4.83 -32.48 35.53
#